data_AF-A0A6M1Z119-F1
#
_entry.id   AF-A0A6M1Z119-F1
#
_cell.length_a   1.000
_cell.length_b   1.000
_cell.length_c   1.000
_cell.angle_alpha   90.00
_cell.angle_beta   90.00
_cell.angle_gamma   90.00
#
_symmetry.space_group_name_H-M   'P 1'
#
loop_
_entity.id
_entity.type
_entity.pdbx_description
1 polymer ?
#
loop_
_entity_poly.entity_id
_entity_poly.type
_entity_poly.pdbx_seq_one_letter_code
_entity_poly.pdbx_strand_id
1 'polypeptide(L)'
;VYIVVTLATIAVILALIALSFKNSKKLLKIVTSFFVIFFPLSLLILTKISSGFFYISQNNIAPIENNKPKVIWIIFDEWDQYLTFEKREKNIHLPQIDDFKEKYFSASNVYQIANITPLSLSSYTTGLAPTGFKIVGHNKIKLDFIDTPSKLWGSDNSIFSKLALKNVNSSIVGWFLPYDRIFDKYIVKKKYYKNKKMAFKAIKNTYVDLALFYFLRPINKLSFQKITPLKNYIIKIVRKKGSQLYKEIYASTKDVLIDPKINFCFLHFSIPHPPVIFDRNTNKLSTKVSSYSDQLMLVDKTIEDIKNILIDAKLWDSSTLILTSDHWFRPNSWIAFPESITISEKDKKMAKKRTQPLVPLLIKMPYQNQTISYDKPFNAIVLHNLVLDIFDNKISNETDLKNWLDNLDEEYKKINLNFSF
;
A
#
# COMPACT_ATOMS: atom_id res chain seq x y z
N VAL A 1 4.78 -23.55 30.85
CA VAL A 1 4.65 -22.13 31.25
C VAL A 1 3.28 -21.54 30.96
N TYR A 2 2.81 -21.47 29.70
CA TYR A 2 1.53 -20.80 29.35
C TYR A 2 0.24 -21.47 29.89
N ILE A 3 0.18 -22.80 29.98
CA ILE A 3 -0.95 -23.51 30.62
C ILE A 3 -1.04 -23.19 32.11
N VAL A 4 0.11 -23.13 32.78
CA VAL A 4 0.23 -22.82 34.22
C VAL A 4 -0.25 -21.39 34.49
N VAL A 5 0.12 -20.42 33.66
CA VAL A 5 -0.33 -19.02 33.78
C VAL A 5 -1.85 -18.89 33.58
N THR A 6 -2.42 -19.66 32.65
CA THR A 6 -3.87 -19.60 32.35
C THR A 6 -4.71 -20.22 33.46
N LEU A 7 -4.30 -21.39 33.97
CA LEU A 7 -4.92 -22.03 35.12
C LEU A 7 -4.79 -21.16 36.38
N ALA A 8 -3.63 -20.51 36.57
CA ALA A 8 -3.44 -19.55 37.66
C ALA A 8 -4.38 -18.34 37.53
N THR A 9 -4.58 -17.81 36.31
CA THR A 9 -5.47 -16.65 36.09
C THR A 9 -6.93 -17.00 36.35
N ILE A 10 -7.39 -18.17 35.87
CA ILE A 10 -8.76 -18.65 36.12
C ILE A 10 -8.95 -18.95 37.61
N ALA A 11 -7.97 -19.57 38.26
CA ALA A 11 -8.00 -19.82 39.70
C ALA A 11 -8.07 -18.51 40.50
N VAL A 12 -7.33 -17.48 40.10
CA VAL A 12 -7.39 -16.15 40.71
C VAL A 12 -8.77 -15.50 40.51
N ILE A 13 -9.36 -15.57 39.31
CA ILE A 13 -10.69 -15.01 39.04
C ILE A 13 -11.76 -15.74 39.87
N LEU A 14 -11.73 -17.08 39.91
CA LEU A 14 -12.67 -17.87 40.71
C LEU A 14 -12.48 -17.63 42.21
N ALA A 15 -11.24 -17.45 42.68
CA ALA A 15 -10.95 -17.10 44.07
C ALA A 15 -11.47 -15.70 44.42
N LEU A 16 -11.31 -14.72 43.53
CA LEU A 16 -11.85 -13.36 43.71
C LEU A 16 -13.39 -13.36 43.72
N ILE A 17 -14.03 -14.16 42.86
CA ILE A 17 -15.49 -14.36 42.85
C ILE A 17 -15.95 -15.01 44.16
N ALA A 18 -15.30 -16.10 44.60
CA ALA A 18 -15.64 -16.77 45.86
C ALA A 18 -15.43 -15.84 47.09
N LEU A 19 -14.38 -15.02 47.08
CA LEU A 19 -14.13 -13.99 48.10
C LEU A 19 -15.17 -12.87 48.08
N SER A 20 -15.76 -12.56 46.91
CA SER A 20 -16.82 -11.54 46.79
C SER A 20 -18.08 -11.92 47.56
N PHE A 21 -18.44 -13.21 47.54
CA PHE A 21 -19.60 -13.75 48.25
C PHE A 21 -19.34 -13.92 49.74
N LYS A 22 -18.10 -14.21 50.16
CA LYS A 22 -17.78 -14.55 51.55
C LYS A 22 -17.34 -13.36 52.40
N ASN A 23 -16.66 -12.36 51.82
CA ASN A 23 -16.23 -11.17 52.55
C ASN A 23 -15.89 -9.99 51.61
N SER A 24 -16.93 -9.31 51.13
CA SER A 24 -16.84 -8.21 50.15
C SER A 24 -15.89 -7.08 50.57
N LYS A 25 -15.78 -6.77 51.88
CA LYS A 25 -14.84 -5.76 52.41
C LYS A 25 -13.37 -6.16 52.22
N LYS A 26 -13.04 -7.45 52.36
CA LYS A 26 -11.68 -7.97 52.18
C LYS A 26 -11.31 -8.03 50.69
N LEU A 27 -12.28 -8.41 49.84
CA LEU A 27 -12.11 -8.34 48.38
C LEU A 27 -11.88 -6.90 47.92
N LEU A 28 -12.66 -5.94 48.42
CA LEU A 28 -12.51 -4.53 48.08
C LEU A 28 -11.10 -4.03 48.42
N LYS A 29 -10.55 -4.38 49.58
CA LYS A 29 -9.15 -4.04 49.94
C LYS A 29 -8.14 -4.67 48.99
N ILE A 30 -8.28 -5.95 48.63
CA ILE A 30 -7.36 -6.64 47.71
C ILE A 30 -7.42 -6.02 46.31
N VAL A 31 -8.62 -5.78 45.78
CA VAL A 31 -8.82 -5.15 44.47
C VAL A 31 -8.28 -3.72 44.48
N THR A 32 -8.53 -2.95 45.55
CA THR A 32 -8.01 -1.58 45.68
C THR A 32 -6.49 -1.57 45.74
N SER A 33 -5.86 -2.43 46.54
CA SER A 33 -4.40 -2.55 46.60
C SER A 33 -3.80 -2.99 45.26
N PHE A 34 -4.45 -3.93 44.56
CA PHE A 34 -4.04 -4.33 43.22
C PHE A 34 -4.10 -3.14 42.25
N PHE A 35 -5.23 -2.41 42.23
CA PHE A 35 -5.35 -1.21 41.40
C PHE A 35 -4.30 -0.16 41.77
N VAL A 36 -4.06 0.14 43.05
CA VAL A 36 -3.05 1.12 43.48
C VAL A 36 -1.63 0.72 43.07
N ILE A 37 -1.28 -0.57 43.21
CA ILE A 37 0.05 -1.08 42.84
C ILE A 37 0.25 -1.05 41.32
N PHE A 38 -0.79 -1.39 40.54
CA PHE A 38 -0.72 -1.46 39.09
C PHE A 38 -1.14 -0.18 38.35
N PHE A 39 -1.66 0.83 39.05
CA PHE A 39 -2.06 2.12 38.48
C PHE A 39 -0.90 2.91 37.88
N PRO A 40 0.31 2.96 38.47
CA PRO A 40 1.48 3.56 37.82
C PRO A 40 1.84 2.84 36.51
N LEU A 41 1.69 1.51 36.48
CA LEU A 41 1.95 0.70 35.28
C LEU A 41 0.89 0.95 34.19
N SER A 42 -0.37 1.13 34.57
CA SER A 42 -1.44 1.50 33.63
C SER A 42 -1.25 2.92 33.09
N LEU A 43 -0.72 3.86 33.88
CA LEU A 43 -0.31 5.19 33.41
C LEU A 43 0.89 5.12 32.43
N LEU A 44 1.88 4.24 32.65
CA LEU A 44 2.97 4.02 31.70
C LEU A 44 2.50 3.40 30.38
N ILE A 45 1.52 2.50 30.43
CA ILE A 45 0.87 1.94 29.24
C ILE A 45 0.03 3.02 28.55
N LEU A 46 -0.73 3.81 29.29
CA LEU A 46 -1.53 4.92 28.78
C LEU A 46 -0.66 6.03 28.17
N THR A 47 0.54 6.30 28.68
CA THR A 47 1.48 7.27 28.09
C THR A 47 2.11 6.76 26.79
N LYS A 48 2.43 5.46 26.70
CA LYS A 48 2.81 4.82 25.42
C LYS A 48 1.67 4.80 24.40
N ILE A 49 0.43 4.68 24.86
CA ILE A 49 -0.77 4.77 24.02
C ILE A 49 -1.04 6.23 23.62
N SER A 50 -0.96 7.18 24.55
CA SER A 50 -1.33 8.59 24.36
C SER A 50 -0.30 9.37 23.54
N SER A 51 1.00 9.03 23.63
CA SER A 51 2.02 9.56 22.72
C SER A 51 1.76 9.20 21.24
N GLY A 52 0.90 8.22 20.97
CA GLY A 52 0.38 7.92 19.63
C GLY A 52 -0.88 8.70 19.22
N PHE A 53 -1.60 9.30 20.17
CA PHE A 53 -2.83 10.08 19.93
C PHE A 53 -2.56 11.57 19.68
N PHE A 54 -1.50 12.14 20.25
CA PHE A 54 -1.14 13.55 20.10
C PHE A 54 -0.14 13.78 18.95
N TYR A 55 -0.42 13.26 17.76
CA TYR A 55 0.29 13.70 16.56
C TYR A 55 -0.34 15.00 16.07
N ILE A 56 0.32 16.12 16.34
CA ILE A 56 -0.06 17.42 15.80
C ILE A 56 0.60 17.56 14.43
N SER A 57 -0.22 17.62 13.38
CA SER A 57 0.24 17.81 12.01
C SER A 57 1.00 19.12 11.90
N GLN A 58 2.25 19.08 11.43
CA GLN A 58 3.02 20.28 11.11
C GLN A 58 2.77 20.63 9.64
N ASN A 59 1.56 21.13 9.34
CA ASN A 59 1.24 21.61 8.00
C ASN A 59 1.85 23.00 7.80
N ASN A 60 3.09 23.05 7.31
CA ASN A 60 3.60 24.27 6.71
C ASN A 60 3.10 24.29 5.26
N ILE A 61 2.05 25.06 5.00
CA ILE A 61 1.58 25.31 3.63
C ILE A 61 2.62 26.21 2.99
N ALA A 62 3.48 25.63 2.14
CA ALA A 62 4.40 26.40 1.33
C ALA A 62 3.61 27.32 0.38
N PRO A 63 4.13 28.52 0.06
CA PRO A 63 3.47 29.46 -0.83
C PRO A 63 3.25 28.82 -2.22
N ILE A 64 2.13 29.21 -2.85
CA ILE A 64 1.67 28.66 -4.12
C ILE A 64 2.51 29.23 -5.26
N GLU A 65 3.32 28.42 -5.93
CA GLU A 65 3.79 28.69 -7.28
C GLU A 65 2.89 27.95 -8.29
N ASN A 66 1.93 28.67 -8.86
CA ASN A 66 0.93 28.12 -9.78
C ASN A 66 1.48 27.82 -11.20
N ASN A 67 2.79 27.98 -11.40
CA ASN A 67 3.45 27.88 -12.72
C ASN A 67 4.21 26.55 -12.92
N LYS A 68 4.20 25.64 -11.93
CA LYS A 68 4.87 24.33 -12.04
C LYS A 68 3.97 23.29 -12.74
N PRO A 69 4.54 22.34 -13.50
CA PRO A 69 3.77 21.31 -14.18
C PRO A 69 3.00 20.42 -13.20
N LYS A 70 1.90 19.82 -13.67
CA LYS A 70 1.14 18.81 -12.92
C LYS A 70 1.72 17.43 -13.22
N VAL A 71 2.25 16.75 -12.21
CA VAL A 71 2.78 15.37 -12.31
C VAL A 71 1.97 14.47 -11.40
N ILE A 72 1.36 13.44 -11.98
CA ILE A 72 0.49 12.49 -11.29
C ILE A 72 1.14 11.11 -11.38
N TRP A 73 1.56 10.58 -10.24
CA TRP A 73 2.18 9.27 -10.12
C TRP A 73 1.24 8.30 -9.41
N ILE A 74 0.68 7.38 -10.18
CA ILE A 74 -0.25 6.35 -9.73
C ILE A 74 0.46 5.02 -9.62
N ILE A 75 0.43 4.46 -8.42
CA ILE A 75 1.02 3.19 -8.07
C ILE A 75 -0.12 2.27 -7.63
N PHE A 76 -0.28 1.17 -8.35
CA PHE A 76 -1.22 0.12 -8.00
C PHE A 76 -0.52 -0.95 -7.16
N ASP A 77 -1.23 -1.53 -6.20
CA ASP A 77 -0.68 -2.59 -5.35
C ASP A 77 -0.86 -3.96 -6.04
N GLU A 78 0.24 -4.67 -6.31
CA GLU A 78 0.26 -5.95 -7.02
C GLU A 78 -0.19 -5.92 -8.50
N TRP A 79 -0.09 -4.79 -9.22
CA TRP A 79 -0.33 -4.78 -10.66
C TRP A 79 0.80 -5.47 -11.44
N ASP A 80 0.44 -6.48 -12.24
CA ASP A 80 1.35 -7.47 -12.78
C ASP A 80 1.51 -7.33 -14.30
N GLN A 81 2.74 -7.18 -14.79
CA GLN A 81 3.05 -7.03 -16.22
C GLN A 81 2.62 -8.27 -17.01
N TYR A 82 3.02 -9.45 -16.52
CA TYR A 82 2.76 -10.72 -17.17
C TYR A 82 1.27 -11.04 -17.26
N LEU A 83 0.51 -10.87 -16.19
CA LEU A 83 -0.93 -11.14 -16.21
C LEU A 83 -1.73 -10.05 -16.93
N THR A 84 -1.17 -8.84 -17.08
CA THR A 84 -1.83 -7.74 -17.80
C THR A 84 -1.61 -7.83 -19.31
N PHE A 85 -0.41 -8.18 -19.77
CA PHE A 85 -0.06 -8.13 -21.20
C PHE A 85 0.30 -9.50 -21.79
N GLU A 86 1.31 -10.20 -21.25
CA GLU A 86 1.84 -11.42 -21.90
C GLU A 86 0.90 -12.64 -21.77
N LYS A 87 0.24 -12.77 -20.63
CA LYS A 87 -0.63 -13.91 -20.29
C LYS A 87 -1.97 -13.44 -19.75
N ARG A 88 -2.50 -12.37 -20.34
CA ARG A 88 -3.88 -11.94 -20.09
C ARG A 88 -4.85 -13.09 -20.33
N GLU A 89 -5.83 -13.22 -19.43
CA GLU A 89 -6.92 -14.15 -19.65
C GLU A 89 -7.75 -13.73 -20.88
N LYS A 90 -8.04 -14.67 -21.80
CA LYS A 90 -8.68 -14.37 -23.09
C LYS A 90 -9.97 -13.54 -23.03
N ASN A 91 -10.75 -13.67 -21.95
CA ASN A 91 -12.04 -12.99 -21.80
C ASN A 91 -11.93 -11.71 -20.94
N ILE A 92 -10.72 -11.22 -20.72
CA ILE A 92 -10.46 -9.94 -20.04
C ILE A 92 -10.12 -8.90 -21.10
N HIS A 93 -10.91 -7.83 -21.11
CA HIS A 93 -10.69 -6.67 -21.96
C HIS A 93 -10.28 -5.51 -21.04
N LEU A 94 -9.19 -4.83 -21.39
CA LEU A 94 -8.63 -3.70 -20.64
C LEU A 94 -8.44 -2.51 -21.60
N PRO A 95 -9.54 -1.98 -22.17
CA PRO A 95 -9.47 -1.04 -23.27
C PRO A 95 -8.72 0.24 -22.92
N GLN A 96 -8.77 0.72 -21.68
CA GLN A 96 -8.04 1.94 -21.32
C GLN A 96 -6.54 1.69 -21.16
N ILE A 97 -6.15 0.56 -20.58
CA ILE A 97 -4.75 0.15 -20.48
C ILE A 97 -4.16 -0.08 -21.89
N ASP A 98 -4.92 -0.74 -22.77
CA ASP A 98 -4.54 -0.98 -24.16
C ASP A 98 -4.42 0.34 -24.93
N ASP A 99 -5.42 1.22 -24.85
CA ASP A 99 -5.40 2.57 -25.43
C ASP A 99 -4.18 3.37 -24.94
N PHE A 100 -3.86 3.29 -23.65
CA PHE A 100 -2.73 4.00 -23.08
C PHE A 100 -1.40 3.48 -23.63
N LYS A 101 -1.25 2.16 -23.73
CA LYS A 101 -0.06 1.52 -24.30
C LYS A 101 0.12 1.86 -25.78
N GLU A 102 -0.97 1.97 -26.53
CA GLU A 102 -0.96 2.27 -27.96
C GLU A 102 -0.76 3.76 -28.28
N LYS A 103 -1.08 4.67 -27.36
CA LYS A 103 -1.00 6.13 -27.60
C LYS A 103 0.18 6.82 -26.92
N TYR A 104 0.67 6.28 -25.81
CA TYR A 104 1.65 6.95 -24.98
C TYR A 104 2.94 6.15 -24.82
N PHE A 105 3.80 6.54 -23.89
CA PHE A 105 5.00 5.80 -23.58
C PHE A 105 4.63 4.53 -22.79
N SER A 106 5.17 3.38 -23.20
CA SER A 106 5.07 2.13 -22.46
C SER A 106 6.42 1.43 -22.38
N ALA A 107 6.73 0.86 -21.21
CA ALA A 107 7.91 0.03 -21.03
C ALA A 107 7.52 -1.40 -20.64
N SER A 108 8.16 -2.38 -21.29
CA SER A 108 7.85 -3.80 -21.10
C SER A 108 8.75 -4.50 -20.08
N ASN A 109 9.99 -4.01 -19.89
CA ASN A 109 11.02 -4.66 -19.06
C ASN A 109 11.38 -3.83 -17.82
N VAL A 110 10.38 -3.51 -17.00
CA VAL A 110 10.57 -2.72 -15.76
C VAL A 110 10.62 -3.65 -14.55
N TYR A 111 11.75 -3.63 -13.84
CA TYR A 111 11.98 -4.43 -12.65
C TYR A 111 11.74 -3.62 -11.39
N GLN A 112 10.96 -4.17 -10.46
CA GLN A 112 10.96 -3.64 -9.10
C GLN A 112 12.10 -4.27 -8.30
N ILE A 113 12.84 -3.44 -7.57
CA ILE A 113 14.00 -3.88 -6.77
C ILE A 113 13.60 -4.71 -5.54
N ALA A 114 12.33 -4.62 -5.14
CA ALA A 114 11.77 -5.32 -3.99
C ALA A 114 10.45 -6.03 -4.33
N ASN A 115 10.14 -7.05 -3.55
CA ASN A 115 8.94 -7.86 -3.72
C ASN A 115 7.84 -7.53 -2.70
N ILE A 116 7.96 -6.44 -1.94
CA ILE A 116 6.99 -6.05 -0.91
C ILE A 116 6.81 -4.54 -0.86
N THR A 117 5.56 -4.12 -0.64
CA THR A 117 5.09 -2.73 -0.60
C THR A 117 6.02 -1.79 0.20
N PRO A 118 6.46 -2.09 1.45
CA PRO A 118 7.29 -1.16 2.22
C PRO A 118 8.64 -0.84 1.56
N LEU A 119 9.29 -1.83 0.96
CA LEU A 119 10.61 -1.66 0.35
C LEU A 119 10.50 -1.01 -1.04
N SER A 120 9.49 -1.41 -1.82
CA SER A 120 9.22 -0.79 -3.13
C SER A 120 8.86 0.69 -3.03
N LEU A 121 7.99 1.05 -2.08
CA LEU A 121 7.56 2.45 -1.96
C LEU A 121 8.62 3.32 -1.29
N SER A 122 9.43 2.75 -0.40
CA SER A 122 10.59 3.46 0.11
C SER A 122 11.65 3.66 -0.96
N SER A 123 11.82 2.73 -1.91
CA SER A 123 12.73 2.93 -3.03
C SER A 123 12.29 4.05 -3.95
N TYR A 124 11.03 4.07 -4.38
CA TYR A 124 10.47 5.18 -5.16
C TYR A 124 10.60 6.53 -4.45
N THR A 125 10.33 6.57 -3.15
CA THR A 125 10.33 7.84 -2.42
C THR A 125 11.71 8.29 -1.97
N THR A 126 12.76 7.45 -2.02
CA THR A 126 14.12 7.84 -1.62
C THR A 126 15.13 7.82 -2.74
N GLY A 127 14.85 7.11 -3.84
CA GLY A 127 15.82 6.83 -4.90
C GLY A 127 16.92 5.87 -4.45
N LEU A 128 16.74 5.17 -3.33
CA LEU A 128 17.70 4.22 -2.77
C LEU A 128 17.13 2.79 -2.78
N ALA A 129 18.00 1.79 -2.69
CA ALA A 129 17.64 0.38 -2.71
C ALA A 129 17.69 -0.25 -1.30
N PRO A 130 16.68 -0.06 -0.43
CA PRO A 130 16.67 -0.67 0.89
C PRO A 130 16.53 -2.20 0.77
N THR A 131 17.24 -2.91 1.64
CA THR A 131 17.20 -4.38 1.75
C THR A 131 16.32 -4.87 2.88
N GLY A 132 16.00 -3.98 3.83
CA GLY A 132 15.18 -4.32 4.98
C GLY A 132 14.44 -3.11 5.53
N PHE A 133 13.42 -3.38 6.34
CA PHE A 133 12.73 -2.35 7.09
C PHE A 133 12.34 -2.83 8.48
N LYS A 134 12.35 -1.93 9.44
CA LYS A 134 11.93 -2.17 10.82
C LYS A 134 11.00 -1.06 11.26
N ILE A 135 9.86 -1.44 11.81
CA ILE A 135 8.95 -0.50 12.46
C ILE A 135 9.54 -0.22 13.85
N VAL A 136 10.15 0.95 14.02
CA VAL A 136 10.85 1.35 15.26
C VAL A 136 10.01 2.26 16.15
N GLY A 137 8.76 2.53 15.75
CA GLY A 137 7.77 3.27 16.51
C GLY A 137 6.47 3.43 15.73
N HIS A 138 5.46 4.08 16.33
CA HIS A 138 4.14 4.26 15.72
C HIS A 138 4.16 4.99 14.37
N ASN A 139 5.20 5.79 14.13
CA ASN A 139 5.33 6.73 13.00
C ASN A 139 6.71 6.67 12.34
N LYS A 140 7.55 5.69 12.70
CA LYS A 140 8.94 5.64 12.25
C LYS A 140 9.25 4.27 11.67
N ILE A 141 9.62 4.28 10.40
CA ILE A 141 10.15 3.11 9.72
C ILE A 141 11.63 3.37 9.51
N LYS A 142 12.46 2.44 9.98
CA LYS A 142 13.90 2.43 9.73
C LYS A 142 14.15 1.52 8.53
N LEU A 143 14.88 2.01 7.54
CA LEU A 143 15.28 1.28 6.35
C LEU A 143 16.71 0.81 6.54
N ASP A 144 16.95 -0.46 6.24
CA ASP A 144 18.27 -1.08 6.25
C ASP A 144 18.81 -1.11 4.81
N PHE A 145 20.11 -0.92 4.66
CA PHE A 145 20.82 -0.86 3.38
C PHE A 145 22.07 -1.73 3.44
N ILE A 146 22.60 -2.12 2.27
CA ILE A 146 23.89 -2.81 2.18
C ILE A 146 25.00 -1.77 2.46
N ASP A 147 25.97 -2.17 3.29
CA ASP A 147 27.21 -1.43 3.58
C ASP A 147 27.06 0.03 4.03
N THR A 148 25.85 0.44 4.43
CA THR A 148 25.55 1.80 4.90
C THR A 148 24.65 1.78 6.12
N PRO A 149 24.78 2.77 7.02
CA PRO A 149 23.93 2.84 8.19
C PRO A 149 22.45 2.97 7.81
N SER A 150 21.62 2.17 8.47
CA SER A 150 20.17 2.25 8.33
C SER A 150 19.64 3.66 8.63
N LYS A 151 18.67 4.12 7.85
CA LYS A 151 18.13 5.50 7.92
C LYS A 151 16.65 5.51 8.30
N LEU A 152 16.18 6.59 8.93
CA LEU A 152 14.75 6.80 9.12
C LEU A 152 14.11 7.21 7.79
N TRP A 153 13.04 6.51 7.41
CA TRP A 153 12.21 6.85 6.26
C TRP A 153 11.40 8.12 6.57
N GLY A 154 11.30 9.02 5.60
CA GLY A 154 10.64 10.33 5.76
C GLY A 154 11.55 11.49 6.16
N SER A 155 12.85 11.24 6.35
CA SER A 155 13.87 12.28 6.55
C SER A 155 14.13 13.12 5.27
N ASP A 156 15.05 14.08 5.35
CA ASP A 156 15.33 15.13 4.34
C ASP A 156 15.83 14.64 2.98
N ASN A 157 15.85 13.33 2.74
CA ASN A 157 16.23 12.72 1.46
C ASN A 157 15.05 12.04 0.72
N SER A 158 13.81 12.37 1.09
CA SER A 158 12.64 11.89 0.35
C SER A 158 12.39 12.70 -0.92
N ILE A 159 11.63 12.15 -1.85
CA ILE A 159 11.15 12.89 -3.03
C ILE A 159 10.35 14.12 -2.59
N PHE A 160 9.53 14.00 -1.54
CA PHE A 160 8.71 15.11 -1.03
C PHE A 160 9.57 16.24 -0.45
N SER A 161 10.63 15.92 0.29
CA SER A 161 11.55 16.95 0.79
C SER A 161 12.33 17.62 -0.33
N LYS A 162 12.77 16.85 -1.34
CA LYS A 162 13.45 17.39 -2.53
C LYS A 162 12.53 18.28 -3.37
N LEU A 163 11.25 17.90 -3.50
CA LEU A 163 10.23 18.70 -4.21
C LEU A 163 9.86 19.96 -3.41
N ALA A 164 9.78 19.89 -2.09
CA ALA A 164 9.54 21.05 -1.25
C ALA A 164 10.65 22.10 -1.40
N LEU A 165 11.93 21.69 -1.53
CA LEU A 165 13.05 22.60 -1.82
C LEU A 165 12.95 23.28 -3.20
N LYS A 166 12.13 22.74 -4.10
CA LYS A 166 11.86 23.27 -5.44
C LYS A 166 10.54 24.06 -5.51
N ASN A 167 9.93 24.39 -4.36
CA ASN A 167 8.60 25.01 -4.25
C ASN A 167 7.49 24.19 -4.93
N VAL A 168 7.62 22.86 -4.98
CA VAL A 168 6.61 21.97 -5.57
C VAL A 168 5.66 21.48 -4.49
N ASN A 169 4.39 21.86 -4.61
CA ASN A 169 3.37 21.41 -3.67
C ASN A 169 2.97 19.97 -3.96
N SER A 170 3.23 19.10 -2.98
CA SER A 170 2.97 17.67 -3.08
C SER A 170 1.72 17.25 -2.31
N SER A 171 1.05 16.22 -2.82
CA SER A 171 -0.03 15.51 -2.15
C SER A 171 0.24 14.00 -2.10
N ILE A 172 -0.29 13.33 -1.07
CA ILE A 172 -0.34 11.87 -1.00
C ILE A 172 -1.78 11.41 -0.75
N VAL A 173 -2.23 10.46 -1.55
CA VAL A 173 -3.38 9.61 -1.23
C VAL A 173 -2.91 8.17 -1.26
N GLY A 174 -3.05 7.44 -0.16
CA GLY A 174 -2.53 6.08 -0.14
C GLY A 174 -3.05 5.20 0.99
N TRP A 175 -2.68 3.93 0.90
CA TRP A 175 -3.01 2.90 1.87
C TRP A 175 -1.77 2.13 2.35
N PHE A 176 -1.98 1.22 3.30
CA PHE A 176 -1.01 0.30 3.90
C PHE A 176 0.12 0.94 4.74
N LEU A 177 0.80 1.95 4.21
CA LEU A 177 1.93 2.63 4.86
C LEU A 177 1.50 3.98 5.45
N PRO A 178 1.99 4.37 6.64
CA PRO A 178 1.57 5.59 7.34
C PRO A 178 2.18 6.86 6.73
N TYR A 179 1.95 7.10 5.44
CA TYR A 179 2.49 8.22 4.68
C TYR A 179 2.22 9.57 5.33
N ASP A 180 1.02 9.71 5.88
CA ASP A 180 0.53 10.90 6.56
C ASP A 180 1.42 11.36 7.71
N ARG A 181 2.18 10.43 8.29
CA ARG A 181 3.06 10.64 9.44
C ARG A 181 4.54 10.54 9.08
N ILE A 182 4.86 9.85 7.99
CA ILE A 182 6.25 9.74 7.50
C ILE A 182 6.67 11.05 6.81
N PHE A 183 5.78 11.67 6.04
CA PHE A 183 6.13 12.79 5.14
C PHE A 183 5.38 14.09 5.45
N ASP A 184 4.73 14.18 6.61
CA ASP A 184 3.86 15.31 6.98
C ASP A 184 4.48 16.69 6.70
N LYS A 185 5.75 16.88 7.06
CA LYS A 185 6.47 18.16 6.91
C LYS A 185 6.52 18.67 5.47
N TYR A 186 6.34 17.80 4.48
CA TYR A 186 6.60 18.08 3.06
C TYR A 186 5.35 18.00 2.17
N ILE A 187 4.16 17.78 2.74
CA ILE A 187 2.94 17.49 1.98
C ILE A 187 1.85 18.49 2.35
N VAL A 188 1.26 19.11 1.32
CA VAL A 188 0.18 20.10 1.48
C VAL A 188 -1.17 19.44 1.74
N LYS A 189 -1.45 18.31 1.08
CA LYS A 189 -2.68 17.52 1.28
C LYS A 189 -2.37 16.04 1.40
N LYS A 190 -2.90 15.41 2.45
CA LYS A 190 -2.69 14.00 2.73
C LYS A 190 -3.97 13.30 3.14
N LYS A 191 -4.21 12.13 2.56
CA LYS A 191 -5.25 11.18 2.98
C LYS A 191 -4.61 9.79 3.06
N TYR A 192 -4.54 9.25 4.28
CA TYR A 192 -4.04 7.89 4.50
C TYR A 192 -5.15 6.98 5.03
N TYR A 193 -5.27 5.80 4.42
CA TYR A 193 -6.21 4.78 4.82
C TYR A 193 -5.50 3.61 5.49
N LYS A 194 -5.70 3.53 6.80
CA LYS A 194 -5.05 2.54 7.64
C LYS A 194 -5.52 1.13 7.29
N ASN A 195 -4.59 0.27 6.87
CA ASN A 195 -4.81 -1.16 7.03
C ASN A 195 -4.81 -1.43 8.54
N LYS A 196 -6.00 -1.58 9.13
CA LYS A 196 -6.18 -1.79 10.57
C LYS A 196 -5.26 -2.91 11.09
N LYS A 197 -4.81 -3.86 10.25
CA LYS A 197 -3.85 -4.90 10.63
C LYS A 197 -2.51 -4.40 11.18
N MET A 198 -1.97 -3.22 10.82
CA MET A 198 -0.66 -2.81 11.36
C MET A 198 -0.75 -2.23 12.79
N ALA A 199 -1.82 -1.50 13.11
CA ALA A 199 -2.11 -1.10 14.49
C ALA A 199 -2.72 -2.22 15.32
N PHE A 200 -3.50 -3.10 14.69
CA PHE A 200 -3.90 -4.33 15.34
C PHE A 200 -2.67 -5.23 15.55
N LYS A 201 -1.65 -5.34 14.70
CA LYS A 201 -0.48 -6.22 15.00
C LYS A 201 0.26 -5.82 16.29
N ALA A 202 0.25 -4.54 16.66
CA ALA A 202 0.82 -4.05 17.92
C ALA A 202 -0.06 -4.30 19.17
N ILE A 203 -1.39 -4.48 19.01
CA ILE A 203 -2.36 -4.60 20.13
C ILE A 203 -3.06 -5.99 20.16
N LYS A 204 -3.18 -6.63 19.00
CA LYS A 204 -3.92 -7.87 18.68
C LYS A 204 -3.08 -9.12 18.84
N ASN A 205 -1.75 -9.03 18.62
CA ASN A 205 -0.85 -10.17 18.75
C ASN A 205 -0.74 -10.70 20.19
N THR A 206 -1.24 -9.97 21.19
CA THR A 206 -1.28 -10.46 22.56
C THR A 206 -2.65 -10.99 22.97
N TYR A 207 -3.78 -10.46 22.49
CA TYR A 207 -5.11 -10.88 23.00
C TYR A 207 -5.95 -11.70 22.02
N VAL A 208 -5.86 -11.45 20.71
CA VAL A 208 -6.65 -12.21 19.73
C VAL A 208 -5.86 -13.41 19.21
N ASP A 209 -4.53 -13.37 19.19
CA ASP A 209 -3.74 -14.59 19.01
C ASP A 209 -3.88 -15.51 20.22
N LEU A 210 -3.97 -14.98 21.45
CA LEU A 210 -4.41 -15.78 22.60
C LEU A 210 -5.86 -16.28 22.43
N ALA A 211 -6.82 -15.46 21.99
CA ALA A 211 -8.18 -15.96 21.78
C ALA A 211 -8.29 -17.01 20.65
N LEU A 212 -7.61 -16.83 19.52
CA LEU A 212 -7.55 -17.78 18.40
C LEU A 212 -6.79 -19.07 18.78
N PHE A 213 -5.67 -18.93 19.50
CA PHE A 213 -4.85 -20.06 19.93
C PHE A 213 -5.52 -20.88 21.05
N TYR A 214 -6.27 -20.23 21.95
CA TYR A 214 -6.91 -20.90 23.08
C TYR A 214 -8.34 -21.40 22.78
N PHE A 215 -9.11 -20.73 21.92
CA PHE A 215 -10.50 -21.13 21.63
C PHE A 215 -10.71 -21.85 20.30
N LEU A 216 -9.85 -21.64 19.29
CA LEU A 216 -10.04 -22.25 17.96
C LEU A 216 -9.06 -23.39 17.66
N ARG A 217 -7.91 -23.46 18.36
CA ARG A 217 -6.93 -24.53 18.16
C ARG A 217 -7.37 -25.92 18.64
N PRO A 218 -8.22 -26.09 19.68
CA PRO A 218 -8.83 -27.39 19.98
C PRO A 218 -9.84 -27.82 18.89
N ILE A 219 -10.37 -26.86 18.12
CA ILE A 219 -11.34 -27.09 17.05
C ILE A 219 -10.64 -27.34 15.71
N ASN A 220 -9.37 -26.97 15.54
CA ASN A 220 -8.59 -27.25 14.31
C ASN A 220 -8.28 -28.75 14.06
N LYS A 221 -8.63 -29.65 14.99
CA LYS A 221 -8.67 -31.11 14.73
C LYS A 221 -10.06 -31.62 14.32
N LEU A 222 -11.11 -30.82 14.50
CA LEU A 222 -12.44 -31.08 13.96
C LEU A 222 -12.54 -30.34 12.62
N SER A 223 -12.81 -31.09 11.54
CA SER A 223 -12.75 -30.59 10.17
C SER A 223 -13.49 -29.25 9.96
N PHE A 224 -12.77 -28.12 9.96
CA PHE A 224 -13.30 -26.81 9.56
C PHE A 224 -13.73 -26.76 8.08
N GLN A 225 -13.49 -27.84 7.32
CA GLN A 225 -14.07 -28.06 6.00
C GLN A 225 -15.61 -28.01 5.98
N LYS A 226 -16.30 -28.07 7.13
CA LYS A 226 -17.77 -28.08 7.21
C LYS A 226 -18.46 -26.76 7.60
N ILE A 227 -17.74 -25.65 7.87
CA ILE A 227 -18.39 -24.36 8.21
C ILE A 227 -18.36 -23.39 7.01
N THR A 228 -18.88 -23.84 5.88
CA THR A 228 -19.10 -23.03 4.66
C THR A 228 -19.79 -21.68 4.93
N PRO A 229 -20.82 -21.58 5.82
CA PRO A 229 -21.51 -20.31 6.07
C PRO A 229 -20.63 -19.23 6.73
N LEU A 230 -19.86 -19.60 7.77
CA LEU A 230 -18.99 -18.67 8.49
C LEU A 230 -17.85 -18.16 7.59
N LYS A 231 -17.26 -19.07 6.79
CA LYS A 231 -16.25 -18.73 5.80
C LYS A 231 -16.78 -17.70 4.79
N ASN A 232 -17.95 -17.96 4.21
CA ASN A 232 -18.59 -17.03 3.25
C ASN A 232 -18.93 -15.68 3.89
N TYR A 233 -19.33 -15.67 5.16
CA TYR A 233 -19.59 -14.44 5.91
C TYR A 233 -18.32 -13.60 6.13
N ILE A 234 -17.20 -14.23 6.52
CA ILE A 234 -15.91 -13.56 6.69
C ILE A 234 -15.42 -12.96 5.36
N ILE A 235 -15.49 -13.74 4.27
CA ILE A 235 -15.14 -13.26 2.91
C ILE A 235 -15.95 -12.02 2.56
N LYS A 236 -17.26 -12.05 2.79
CA LYS A 236 -18.16 -10.93 2.53
C LYS A 236 -17.76 -9.67 3.31
N ILE A 237 -17.40 -9.81 4.58
CA ILE A 237 -16.92 -8.68 5.40
C ILE A 237 -15.60 -8.12 4.87
N VAL A 238 -14.63 -8.99 4.57
CA VAL A 238 -13.30 -8.56 4.09
C VAL A 238 -13.43 -7.84 2.75
N ARG A 239 -14.22 -8.37 1.82
CA ARG A 239 -14.52 -7.71 0.54
C ARG A 239 -15.26 -6.39 0.72
N LYS A 240 -16.27 -6.33 1.60
CA LYS A 240 -16.97 -5.07 1.89
C LYS A 240 -15.99 -4.00 2.40
N LYS A 241 -15.04 -4.37 3.25
CA LYS A 241 -13.98 -3.47 3.72
C LYS A 241 -13.02 -3.07 2.59
N GLY A 242 -12.65 -4.00 1.72
CA GLY A 242 -11.85 -3.69 0.52
C GLY A 242 -12.56 -2.72 -0.42
N SER A 243 -13.85 -2.94 -0.70
CA SER A 243 -14.67 -2.03 -1.50
C SER A 243 -14.77 -0.64 -0.89
N GLN A 244 -14.93 -0.56 0.43
CA GLN A 244 -14.97 0.71 1.15
C GLN A 244 -13.62 1.43 1.07
N LEU A 245 -12.51 0.71 1.31
CA LEU A 245 -11.16 1.26 1.19
C LEU A 245 -10.89 1.82 -0.22
N TYR A 246 -11.22 1.06 -1.27
CA TYR A 246 -11.09 1.51 -2.65
C TYR A 246 -11.89 2.79 -2.89
N LYS A 247 -13.17 2.84 -2.49
CA LYS A 247 -14.02 4.04 -2.65
C LYS A 247 -13.44 5.26 -1.93
N GLU A 248 -12.88 5.06 -0.74
CA GLU A 248 -12.28 6.13 0.04
C GLU A 248 -11.00 6.68 -0.61
N ILE A 249 -10.09 5.80 -1.07
CA ILE A 249 -8.89 6.18 -1.84
C ILE A 249 -9.30 6.91 -3.12
N TYR A 250 -10.26 6.36 -3.86
CA TYR A 250 -10.77 6.93 -5.09
C TYR A 250 -11.36 8.34 -4.85
N ALA A 251 -12.23 8.51 -3.85
CA ALA A 251 -12.80 9.82 -3.53
C ALA A 251 -11.71 10.86 -3.20
N SER A 252 -10.73 10.50 -2.38
CA SER A 252 -9.61 11.39 -2.05
C SER A 252 -8.69 11.67 -3.24
N THR A 253 -8.57 10.73 -4.17
CA THR A 253 -7.83 10.93 -5.42
C THR A 253 -8.47 12.05 -6.24
N LYS A 254 -9.81 12.04 -6.37
CA LYS A 254 -10.53 13.12 -7.05
C LYS A 254 -10.26 14.49 -6.43
N ASP A 255 -10.25 14.56 -5.09
CA ASP A 255 -10.01 15.81 -4.35
C ASP A 255 -8.63 16.45 -4.65
N VAL A 256 -7.61 15.66 -4.97
CA VAL A 256 -6.23 16.16 -5.18
C VAL A 256 -5.85 16.31 -6.65
N LEU A 257 -6.48 15.55 -7.55
CA LEU A 257 -6.18 15.58 -8.98
C LEU A 257 -6.44 16.95 -9.59
N ILE A 258 -7.58 17.56 -9.27
CA ILE A 258 -8.02 18.85 -9.84
C ILE A 258 -7.70 20.05 -8.95
N ASP A 259 -7.02 19.83 -7.82
CA ASP A 259 -6.64 20.93 -6.94
C ASP A 259 -5.52 21.76 -7.59
N PRO A 260 -5.76 23.06 -7.91
CA PRO A 260 -4.75 23.91 -8.52
C PRO A 260 -3.55 24.17 -7.60
N LYS A 261 -3.69 23.96 -6.28
CA LYS A 261 -2.59 24.15 -5.32
C LYS A 261 -1.61 22.99 -5.30
N ILE A 262 -1.90 21.89 -5.99
CA ILE A 262 -1.10 20.67 -5.96
C ILE A 262 -0.45 20.46 -7.33
N ASN A 263 0.88 20.39 -7.35
CA ASN A 263 1.65 20.11 -8.57
C ASN A 263 2.01 18.63 -8.66
N PHE A 264 2.38 17.99 -7.55
CA PHE A 264 2.72 16.57 -7.51
C PHE A 264 1.67 15.74 -6.77
N CYS A 265 1.07 14.76 -7.43
CA CYS A 265 0.13 13.81 -6.85
C CYS A 265 0.74 12.42 -6.77
N PHE A 266 1.04 11.94 -5.56
CA PHE A 266 1.46 10.56 -5.34
C PHE A 266 0.27 9.73 -4.84
N LEU A 267 -0.20 8.81 -5.68
CA LEU A 267 -1.44 8.06 -5.49
C LEU A 267 -1.13 6.57 -5.38
N HIS A 268 -1.37 5.96 -4.22
CA HIS A 268 -1.15 4.53 -3.99
C HIS A 268 -2.49 3.80 -3.80
N PHE A 269 -2.94 3.11 -4.86
CA PHE A 269 -4.19 2.36 -4.88
C PHE A 269 -4.03 0.94 -4.32
N SER A 270 -5.03 0.46 -3.60
CA SER A 270 -5.06 -0.89 -3.03
C SER A 270 -5.51 -2.00 -3.98
N ILE A 271 -5.61 -1.68 -5.26
CA ILE A 271 -6.00 -2.61 -6.32
C ILE A 271 -4.81 -2.75 -7.28
N PRO A 272 -4.65 -3.88 -7.99
CA PRO A 272 -5.50 -5.08 -7.95
C PRO A 272 -5.33 -5.98 -6.72
N HIS A 273 -4.44 -5.64 -5.77
CA HIS A 273 -4.17 -6.40 -4.54
C HIS A 273 -5.45 -6.95 -3.86
N PRO A 274 -5.42 -8.20 -3.34
CA PRO A 274 -6.58 -8.78 -2.68
C PRO A 274 -7.03 -8.08 -1.38
N PRO A 275 -8.32 -8.17 -0.98
CA PRO A 275 -9.34 -9.04 -1.51
C PRO A 275 -9.84 -8.59 -2.89
N VAL A 276 -10.17 -9.55 -3.74
CA VAL A 276 -10.83 -9.27 -5.02
C VAL A 276 -12.24 -8.75 -4.76
N ILE A 277 -12.55 -7.54 -5.25
CA ILE A 277 -13.76 -6.77 -4.91
C ILE A 277 -14.56 -6.33 -6.14
N PHE A 278 -14.25 -6.84 -7.32
CA PHE A 278 -14.90 -6.47 -8.56
C PHE A 278 -15.60 -7.68 -9.19
N ASP A 279 -16.76 -7.49 -9.81
CA ASP A 279 -17.47 -8.55 -10.53
C ASP A 279 -17.61 -8.13 -11.99
N ARG A 280 -16.86 -8.81 -12.87
CA ARG A 280 -16.82 -8.50 -14.30
C ARG A 280 -18.19 -8.59 -14.98
N ASN A 281 -19.08 -9.47 -14.52
CA ASN A 281 -20.38 -9.70 -15.17
C ASN A 281 -21.36 -8.56 -14.90
N THR A 282 -21.21 -7.92 -13.75
CA THR A 282 -22.09 -6.80 -13.35
C THR A 282 -21.42 -5.43 -13.50
N ASN A 283 -20.12 -5.42 -13.84
CA ASN A 283 -19.26 -4.23 -13.93
C ASN A 283 -19.32 -3.37 -12.66
N LYS A 284 -19.38 -4.02 -11.48
CA LYS A 284 -19.61 -3.35 -10.19
C LYS A 284 -18.73 -3.95 -9.10
N LEU A 285 -18.50 -3.14 -8.07
CA LEU A 285 -17.92 -3.63 -6.81
C LEU A 285 -18.84 -4.69 -6.21
N SER A 286 -18.26 -5.79 -5.74
CA SER A 286 -18.99 -6.97 -5.33
C SER A 286 -18.33 -7.66 -4.15
N THR A 287 -19.15 -8.35 -3.36
CA THR A 287 -18.68 -9.28 -2.33
C THR A 287 -18.66 -10.73 -2.82
N LYS A 288 -19.10 -11.00 -4.06
CA LYS A 288 -19.10 -12.34 -4.67
C LYS A 288 -17.66 -12.78 -5.02
N VAL A 289 -17.49 -14.09 -5.19
CA VAL A 289 -16.20 -14.68 -5.58
C VAL A 289 -15.82 -14.22 -6.98
N SER A 290 -14.55 -13.86 -7.13
CA SER A 290 -13.99 -13.26 -8.33
C SER A 290 -12.48 -13.58 -8.39
N SER A 291 -11.81 -13.28 -9.50
CA SER A 291 -10.38 -13.57 -9.75
C SER A 291 -9.53 -12.30 -9.81
N TYR A 292 -8.20 -12.48 -9.73
CA TYR A 292 -7.26 -11.38 -9.94
C TYR A 292 -7.48 -10.67 -11.29
N SER A 293 -7.77 -11.45 -12.34
CA SER A 293 -8.17 -10.96 -13.65
C SER A 293 -9.33 -9.94 -13.61
N ASP A 294 -10.34 -10.16 -12.77
CA ASP A 294 -11.47 -9.21 -12.63
C ASP A 294 -10.99 -7.90 -11.99
N GLN A 295 -10.08 -7.99 -11.02
CA GLN A 295 -9.49 -6.80 -10.41
C GLN A 295 -8.68 -5.97 -11.40
N LEU A 296 -8.08 -6.57 -12.44
CA LEU A 296 -7.45 -5.80 -13.53
C LEU A 296 -8.48 -4.94 -14.28
N MET A 297 -9.72 -5.40 -14.43
CA MET A 297 -10.79 -4.57 -15.03
C MET A 297 -11.16 -3.39 -14.12
N LEU A 298 -11.04 -3.52 -12.80
CA LEU A 298 -11.20 -2.38 -11.90
C LEU A 298 -10.03 -1.39 -11.99
N VAL A 299 -8.81 -1.87 -12.23
CA VAL A 299 -7.63 -1.02 -12.50
C VAL A 299 -7.88 -0.22 -13.78
N ASP A 300 -8.27 -0.91 -14.87
CA ASP A 300 -8.61 -0.29 -16.16
C ASP A 300 -9.69 0.77 -16.03
N LYS A 301 -10.78 0.45 -15.32
CA LYS A 301 -11.85 1.40 -15.03
C LYS A 301 -11.40 2.58 -14.18
N THR A 302 -10.48 2.37 -13.25
CA THR A 302 -9.94 3.45 -12.43
C THR A 302 -9.08 4.39 -13.29
N ILE A 303 -8.33 3.85 -14.25
CA ILE A 303 -7.60 4.67 -15.23
C ILE A 303 -8.57 5.45 -16.13
N GLU A 304 -9.67 4.83 -16.57
CA GLU A 304 -10.76 5.50 -17.31
C GLU A 304 -11.28 6.72 -16.55
N ASP A 305 -11.68 6.51 -15.30
CA ASP A 305 -12.28 7.54 -14.47
C ASP A 305 -11.29 8.70 -14.23
N ILE A 306 -10.01 8.40 -13.98
CA ILE A 306 -8.97 9.43 -13.77
C ILE A 306 -8.73 10.22 -15.06
N LYS A 307 -8.66 9.55 -16.21
CA LYS A 307 -8.56 10.20 -17.52
C LYS A 307 -9.73 11.16 -17.73
N ASN A 308 -10.96 10.71 -17.50
CA ASN A 308 -12.16 11.54 -17.67
C ASN A 308 -12.16 12.75 -16.72
N ILE A 309 -11.80 12.57 -15.45
CA ILE A 309 -11.68 13.69 -14.48
C ILE A 309 -10.70 14.76 -14.98
N LEU A 310 -9.55 14.34 -15.53
CA LEU A 310 -8.55 15.27 -16.04
C LEU A 310 -8.99 15.93 -17.34
N ILE A 311 -9.70 15.23 -18.22
CA ILE A 311 -10.28 15.80 -19.45
C ILE A 311 -11.32 16.87 -19.09
N ASP A 312 -12.26 16.55 -18.19
CA ASP A 312 -13.32 17.46 -17.74
C ASP A 312 -12.73 18.71 -17.08
N ALA A 313 -11.63 18.55 -16.35
CA ALA A 313 -10.89 19.66 -15.73
C ALA A 313 -9.95 20.40 -16.70
N LYS A 314 -9.86 20.00 -17.98
CA LYS A 314 -8.91 20.53 -18.98
C LYS A 314 -7.45 20.43 -18.56
N LEU A 315 -7.12 19.41 -17.77
CA LEU A 315 -5.78 19.11 -17.26
C LEU A 315 -5.13 17.92 -17.97
N TRP A 316 -5.89 17.12 -18.73
CA TRP A 316 -5.38 15.90 -19.37
C TRP A 316 -4.13 16.19 -20.22
N ASP A 317 -4.24 17.07 -21.21
CA ASP A 317 -3.17 17.32 -22.17
C ASP A 317 -1.92 17.88 -21.49
N SER A 318 -2.06 18.81 -20.56
CA SER A 318 -0.94 19.50 -19.90
C SER A 318 -0.28 18.71 -18.76
N SER A 319 -0.88 17.61 -18.28
CA SER A 319 -0.35 16.87 -17.13
C SER A 319 0.52 15.69 -17.56
N THR A 320 1.54 15.39 -16.76
CA THR A 320 2.26 14.11 -16.81
C THR A 320 1.53 13.08 -15.97
N LEU A 321 1.29 11.89 -16.52
CA LEU A 321 0.67 10.77 -15.80
C LEU A 321 1.57 9.55 -15.87
N ILE A 322 2.05 9.07 -14.72
CA ILE A 322 2.91 7.90 -14.56
C ILE A 322 2.10 6.80 -13.88
N LEU A 323 1.88 5.68 -14.56
CA LEU A 323 1.13 4.53 -14.06
C LEU A 323 2.10 3.36 -13.87
N THR A 324 2.18 2.82 -12.65
CA THR A 324 3.02 1.65 -12.38
C THR A 324 2.51 0.82 -11.20
N SER A 325 3.29 -0.16 -10.77
CA SER A 325 3.02 -1.00 -9.61
C SER A 325 4.05 -0.82 -8.50
N ASP A 326 3.64 -1.07 -7.26
CA ASP A 326 4.58 -1.21 -6.15
C ASP A 326 5.39 -2.50 -6.30
N HIS A 327 4.77 -3.60 -6.72
CA HIS A 327 5.38 -4.86 -7.12
C HIS A 327 4.39 -5.69 -7.93
N TRP A 328 4.83 -6.83 -8.45
CA TRP A 328 3.99 -7.73 -9.22
C TRP A 328 3.12 -8.62 -8.31
N PHE A 329 2.19 -9.36 -8.90
CA PHE A 329 1.28 -10.26 -8.18
C PHE A 329 1.97 -11.54 -7.70
N ARG A 330 1.91 -11.80 -6.39
CA ARG A 330 2.58 -12.93 -5.72
C ARG A 330 1.58 -13.87 -5.04
N PRO A 331 0.87 -14.71 -5.79
CA PRO A 331 -0.22 -15.53 -5.24
C PRO A 331 0.19 -16.45 -4.09
N ASN A 332 1.45 -16.92 -4.09
CA ASN A 332 1.96 -17.79 -3.03
C ASN A 332 2.14 -17.08 -1.68
N SER A 333 2.32 -15.76 -1.68
CA SER A 333 2.44 -14.97 -0.45
C SER A 333 1.12 -14.84 0.32
N TRP A 334 0.02 -15.21 -0.33
CA TRP A 334 -1.33 -15.15 0.21
C TRP A 334 -1.87 -16.50 0.69
N ILE A 335 -1.06 -17.57 0.60
CA ILE A 335 -1.44 -18.94 1.04
C ILE A 335 -1.79 -18.99 2.53
N ALA A 336 -1.20 -18.12 3.35
CA ALA A 336 -1.48 -18.03 4.78
C ALA A 336 -2.84 -17.36 5.12
N PHE A 337 -3.54 -16.78 4.12
CA PHE A 337 -4.83 -16.12 4.29
C PHE A 337 -5.90 -16.58 3.26
N PRO A 338 -6.00 -17.89 2.97
CA PRO A 338 -6.71 -18.39 1.77
C PRO A 338 -8.23 -18.15 1.87
N GLU A 339 -8.75 -18.10 3.09
CA GLU A 339 -10.17 -17.88 3.38
C GLU A 339 -10.60 -16.43 3.24
N SER A 340 -9.68 -15.46 3.15
CA SER A 340 -10.01 -14.02 3.15
C SER A 340 -9.65 -13.29 1.84
N ILE A 341 -8.90 -13.94 0.95
CA ILE A 341 -8.27 -13.31 -0.21
C ILE A 341 -8.71 -13.92 -1.55
N THR A 342 -9.33 -15.12 -1.53
CA THR A 342 -9.86 -15.88 -2.69
C THR A 342 -9.16 -15.55 -4.01
N ILE A 343 -7.92 -16.00 -4.16
CA ILE A 343 -7.23 -16.02 -5.46
C ILE A 343 -7.65 -17.30 -6.16
N SER A 344 -8.08 -17.22 -7.42
CA SER A 344 -8.51 -18.41 -8.16
C SER A 344 -7.31 -19.34 -8.43
N GLU A 345 -7.52 -20.66 -8.40
CA GLU A 345 -6.45 -21.62 -8.76
C GLU A 345 -5.92 -21.40 -10.18
N LYS A 346 -6.76 -20.84 -11.06
CA LYS A 346 -6.36 -20.41 -12.40
C LYS A 346 -5.31 -19.29 -12.34
N ASP A 347 -5.56 -18.22 -11.57
CA ASP A 347 -4.62 -17.11 -11.40
C ASP A 347 -3.27 -17.61 -10.85
N LYS A 348 -3.32 -18.52 -9.86
CA LYS A 348 -2.10 -19.12 -9.29
C LYS A 348 -1.31 -19.89 -10.34
N LYS A 349 -1.99 -20.74 -11.12
CA LYS A 349 -1.36 -21.53 -12.20
C LYS A 349 -0.79 -20.63 -13.30
N MET A 350 -1.47 -19.53 -13.63
CA MET A 350 -0.99 -18.58 -14.63
C MET A 350 0.24 -17.83 -14.12
N ALA A 351 0.20 -17.26 -12.92
CA ALA A 351 1.32 -16.54 -12.33
C ALA A 351 2.57 -17.42 -12.14
N LYS A 352 2.41 -18.72 -11.87
CA LYS A 352 3.53 -19.68 -11.77
C LYS A 352 4.32 -19.88 -13.06
N LYS A 353 3.77 -19.51 -14.22
CA LYS A 353 4.45 -19.64 -15.53
C LYS A 353 5.35 -18.46 -15.85
N ARG A 354 5.30 -17.40 -15.03
CA ARG A 354 6.11 -16.19 -15.22
C ARG A 354 7.57 -16.48 -14.89
N THR A 355 8.47 -15.93 -15.71
CA THR A 355 9.92 -16.08 -15.57
C THR A 355 10.62 -14.84 -15.02
N GLN A 356 9.92 -13.69 -14.96
CA GLN A 356 10.50 -12.42 -14.50
C GLN A 356 9.51 -11.59 -13.65
N PRO A 357 9.96 -10.87 -12.61
CA PRO A 357 9.13 -10.05 -11.72
C PRO A 357 8.82 -8.65 -12.28
N LEU A 358 8.31 -8.58 -13.50
CA LEU A 358 8.08 -7.31 -14.17
C LEU A 358 6.84 -6.59 -13.63
N VAL A 359 6.93 -5.27 -13.52
CA VAL A 359 5.80 -4.38 -13.21
C VAL A 359 5.41 -3.57 -14.45
N PRO A 360 4.13 -3.26 -14.66
CA PRO A 360 3.72 -2.34 -15.72
C PRO A 360 4.32 -0.95 -15.52
N LEU A 361 4.67 -0.29 -16.62
CA LEU A 361 4.95 1.14 -16.65
C LEU A 361 4.36 1.76 -17.92
N LEU A 362 3.42 2.67 -17.71
CA LEU A 362 2.82 3.50 -18.76
C LEU A 362 2.98 4.97 -18.36
N ILE A 363 3.43 5.81 -19.29
CA ILE A 363 3.67 7.23 -19.03
C ILE A 363 3.04 8.05 -20.15
N LYS A 364 2.21 9.03 -19.79
CA LYS A 364 1.78 10.11 -20.67
C LYS A 364 2.59 11.36 -20.32
N MET A 365 3.29 11.92 -21.30
CA MET A 365 3.93 13.23 -21.21
C MET A 365 2.96 14.37 -21.59
N PRO A 366 3.24 15.63 -21.21
CA PRO A 366 2.42 16.76 -21.61
C PRO A 366 2.36 16.89 -23.13
N TYR A 367 1.16 17.07 -23.68
CA TYR A 367 0.89 17.25 -25.12
C TYR A 367 1.51 16.19 -26.05
N GLN A 368 1.78 15.00 -25.52
CA GLN A 368 2.39 13.89 -26.25
C GLN A 368 1.57 13.55 -27.50
N ASN A 369 2.26 13.40 -28.63
CA ASN A 369 1.65 13.08 -29.92
C ASN A 369 2.26 11.84 -30.60
N GLN A 370 3.31 11.26 -30.01
CA GLN A 370 3.93 10.04 -30.48
C GLN A 370 3.85 8.91 -29.46
N THR A 371 3.56 7.71 -29.94
CA THR A 371 3.66 6.49 -29.16
C THR A 371 5.12 6.06 -29.05
N ILE A 372 5.55 5.68 -27.85
CA ILE A 372 6.90 5.13 -27.62
C ILE A 372 6.78 3.79 -26.90
N SER A 373 7.31 2.73 -27.52
CA SER A 373 7.51 1.45 -26.85
C SER A 373 8.99 1.31 -26.47
N TYR A 374 9.24 0.97 -25.21
CA TYR A 374 10.59 0.88 -24.65
C TYR A 374 10.84 -0.50 -24.03
N ASP A 375 11.68 -1.29 -24.70
CA ASP A 375 11.90 -2.69 -24.33
C ASP A 375 13.25 -2.94 -23.64
N LYS A 376 14.08 -1.92 -23.41
CA LYS A 376 15.33 -2.11 -22.68
C LYS A 376 15.04 -2.26 -21.17
N PRO A 377 15.76 -3.16 -20.46
CA PRO A 377 15.53 -3.39 -19.06
C PRO A 377 16.00 -2.21 -18.21
N PHE A 378 15.24 -1.89 -17.16
CA PHE A 378 15.68 -0.98 -16.10
C PHE A 378 14.91 -1.18 -14.80
N ASN A 379 15.44 -0.66 -13.71
CA ASN A 379 14.82 -0.72 -12.40
C ASN A 379 13.87 0.46 -12.16
N ALA A 380 12.66 0.18 -11.67
CA ALA A 380 11.63 1.18 -11.41
C ALA A 380 12.07 2.27 -10.40
N ILE A 381 13.08 2.00 -9.57
CA ILE A 381 13.69 2.98 -8.65
C ILE A 381 14.02 4.32 -9.33
N VAL A 382 14.39 4.30 -10.62
CA VAL A 382 14.72 5.51 -11.39
C VAL A 382 13.56 6.49 -11.51
N LEU A 383 12.31 6.04 -11.35
CA LEU A 383 11.14 6.92 -11.36
C LEU A 383 11.22 8.03 -10.29
N HIS A 384 12.01 7.83 -9.23
CA HIS A 384 12.37 8.88 -8.27
C HIS A 384 13.03 10.08 -8.97
N ASN A 385 14.08 9.82 -9.75
CA ASN A 385 14.84 10.85 -10.46
C ASN A 385 14.06 11.39 -11.65
N LEU A 386 13.30 10.55 -12.35
CA LEU A 386 12.41 11.00 -13.43
C LEU A 386 11.50 12.14 -12.98
N VAL A 387 10.82 11.99 -11.84
CA VAL A 387 9.91 13.03 -11.34
C VAL A 387 10.68 14.30 -10.96
N LEU A 388 11.85 14.17 -10.33
CA LEU A 388 12.68 15.34 -10.01
C LEU A 388 13.15 16.07 -11.27
N ASP A 389 13.56 15.33 -12.29
CA ASP A 389 14.06 15.87 -13.55
C ASP A 389 12.95 16.49 -14.41
N ILE A 390 11.70 16.02 -14.29
CA ILE A 390 10.52 16.71 -14.86
C ILE A 390 10.35 18.09 -14.22
N PHE A 391 10.43 18.19 -12.89
CA PHE A 391 10.31 19.48 -12.19
C PHE A 391 11.51 20.40 -12.39
N ASP A 392 12.65 19.86 -12.82
CA ASP A 392 13.82 20.61 -13.25
C ASP A 392 13.80 20.97 -14.75
N ASN A 393 12.70 20.69 -15.45
CA ASN A 393 12.52 20.91 -16.89
C ASN A 393 13.55 20.19 -17.78
N LYS A 394 14.23 19.14 -17.26
CA LYS A 394 15.15 18.32 -18.05
C LYS A 394 14.42 17.30 -18.91
N ILE A 395 13.18 16.97 -18.55
CA ILE A 395 12.32 16.00 -19.24
C ILE A 395 10.95 16.64 -19.41
N SER A 396 10.64 17.11 -20.61
CA SER A 396 9.40 17.85 -20.87
C SER A 396 8.48 17.17 -21.87
N ASN A 397 8.99 16.20 -22.64
CA ASN A 397 8.23 15.47 -23.67
C ASN A 397 8.66 13.99 -23.75
N GLU A 398 8.00 13.22 -24.61
CA GLU A 398 8.23 11.80 -24.83
C GLU A 398 9.62 11.47 -25.39
N THR A 399 10.20 12.35 -26.20
CA THR A 399 11.55 12.17 -26.76
C THR A 399 12.61 12.35 -25.68
N ASP A 400 12.47 13.37 -24.83
CA ASP A 400 13.34 13.57 -23.66
C ASP A 400 13.29 12.36 -22.74
N LEU A 401 12.08 11.85 -22.46
CA LEU A 401 11.88 10.67 -21.60
C LEU A 401 12.63 9.45 -22.15
N LYS A 402 12.49 9.17 -23.45
CA LYS A 402 13.20 8.06 -24.09
C LYS A 402 14.72 8.26 -24.01
N ASN A 403 15.21 9.45 -24.35
CA ASN A 403 16.64 9.76 -24.29
C ASN A 403 17.19 9.67 -22.87
N TRP A 404 16.43 10.11 -21.87
CA TRP A 404 16.79 10.00 -20.46
C TRP A 404 16.93 8.53 -20.03
N LEU A 405 16.00 7.66 -20.46
CA LEU A 405 16.08 6.22 -20.20
C LEU A 405 17.28 5.56 -20.90
N ASP A 406 17.57 5.94 -22.14
CA ASP A 406 18.72 5.42 -22.89
C ASP A 406 20.07 5.75 -22.21
N ASN A 407 20.12 6.91 -21.54
CA ASN A 407 21.31 7.43 -20.84
C ASN A 407 21.33 7.13 -19.34
N LEU A 408 20.46 6.25 -18.83
CA LEU A 408 20.57 5.80 -17.44
C LEU A 408 21.94 5.16 -17.17
N ASP A 409 22.44 5.35 -15.96
CA ASP A 409 23.63 4.64 -15.49
C ASP A 409 23.44 3.12 -15.60
N GLU A 410 24.52 2.42 -15.92
CA GLU A 410 24.50 0.97 -16.14
C GLU A 410 24.01 0.18 -14.91
N GLU A 411 24.15 0.72 -13.70
CA GLU A 411 23.60 0.10 -12.49
C GLU A 411 22.06 0.00 -12.51
N TYR A 412 21.38 0.97 -13.11
CA TYR A 412 19.92 0.99 -13.18
C TYR A 412 19.38 0.12 -14.31
N LYS A 413 20.21 -0.22 -15.31
CA LYS A 413 19.87 -1.12 -16.42
C LYS A 413 20.05 -2.60 -16.06
N LYS A 414 20.88 -2.90 -15.06
CA LYS A 414 21.09 -4.28 -14.55
C LYS A 414 19.85 -4.77 -13.81
N ILE A 415 19.51 -6.04 -13.99
CA ILE A 415 18.46 -6.70 -13.22
C ILE A 415 18.95 -6.84 -11.77
N ASN A 416 18.49 -5.97 -10.87
CA ASN A 416 18.94 -5.91 -9.48
C ASN A 416 17.80 -6.24 -8.52
N LEU A 417 17.63 -7.54 -8.27
CA LEU A 417 16.58 -8.04 -7.38
C LEU A 417 17.17 -8.31 -6.00
N ASN A 418 16.65 -7.64 -4.97
CA ASN A 418 17.04 -7.90 -3.57
C ASN A 418 16.37 -9.17 -2.98
N PHE A 419 15.90 -10.07 -3.84
CA PHE A 419 15.13 -11.26 -3.47
C PHE A 419 15.33 -12.37 -4.51
N SER A 420 15.12 -13.62 -4.09
CA SER A 420 14.97 -14.74 -5.03
C SER A 420 13.59 -14.67 -5.69
N PHE A 421 13.57 -14.60 -7.02
CA PHE A 421 12.33 -14.66 -7.81
C PHE A 421 11.85 -16.09 -8.01
#